data_AF-A0A9Q3D018-F1
#
_entry.id   AF-A0A9Q3D018-F1
#
_cell.length_a   1.000
_cell.length_b   1.000
_cell.length_c   1.000
_cell.angle_alpha   90.00
_cell.angle_beta   90.00
_cell.angle_gamma   90.00
#
_symmetry.space_group_name_H-M   'P 1'
#
loop_
_entity.id
_entity.type
_entity.pdbx_description
1 polymer ?
#
loop_
_entity_poly.entity_id
_entity_poly.type
_entity_poly.pdbx_seq_one_letter_code
_entity_poly.pdbx_strand_id
1 'polypeptide(L)'
;MLLRHKKLYHHCVDTTLPIIEDDSRPSAAENKVIDANAETCNLIAGTLDSATSTEIFDDDETMENANLLWSKLTKCFASSTFNNQARIWMRFCRITYNGNLQSFILEIRQCLNEVISVKLEVGTPTLAFTILTKLPDAYHNVVEKVTTNTETLGNPNAILNLIHDVALKEEALHNQNNNQTLALNREVFQSKNIHYCKDGRHCYCICQYNS
;
A
#
# COMPACT_ATOMS: atom_id res chain seq x y z
N MET A 1 -10.13 -10.98 -10.13
CA MET A 1 -10.14 -11.42 -11.55
C MET A 1 -9.24 -12.66 -11.71
N LEU A 2 -9.56 -13.80 -11.07
CA LEU A 2 -8.62 -14.95 -10.96
C LEU A 2 -9.23 -16.32 -11.32
N LEU A 3 -10.47 -16.38 -11.81
CA LEU A 3 -11.20 -17.66 -11.93
C LEU A 3 -11.59 -18.08 -13.37
N ARG A 4 -11.24 -17.32 -14.42
CA ARG A 4 -11.67 -17.67 -15.79
C ARG A 4 -10.82 -18.74 -16.49
N HIS A 5 -9.67 -19.12 -15.93
CA HIS A 5 -8.63 -19.78 -16.71
C HIS A 5 -7.95 -20.94 -15.98
N LYS A 6 -8.70 -21.73 -15.19
CA LYS A 6 -8.16 -22.94 -14.54
C LYS A 6 -7.55 -23.92 -15.56
N LYS A 7 -8.08 -23.96 -16.79
CA LYS A 7 -7.53 -24.74 -17.91
C LYS A 7 -6.18 -24.20 -18.40
N LEU A 8 -6.01 -22.89 -18.55
CA LEU A 8 -4.71 -22.30 -18.91
C LEU A 8 -3.66 -22.60 -17.85
N TYR A 9 -4.01 -22.53 -16.56
CA TYR A 9 -3.06 -22.83 -15.50
C TYR A 9 -2.44 -24.24 -15.65
N HIS A 10 -3.25 -25.25 -15.95
CA HIS A 10 -2.75 -26.61 -16.20
C HIS A 10 -1.86 -26.69 -17.46
N HIS A 11 -2.12 -25.90 -18.48
CA HIS A 11 -1.25 -25.82 -19.67
C HIS A 11 0.07 -25.09 -19.40
N CYS A 12 0.02 -24.06 -18.56
CA CYS A 12 1.19 -23.30 -18.14
C CYS A 12 2.08 -24.03 -17.14
N VAL A 13 1.53 -24.95 -16.32
CA VAL A 13 2.27 -25.55 -15.19
C VAL A 13 2.54 -27.05 -15.36
N ASP A 14 1.60 -27.79 -15.94
CA ASP A 14 1.62 -29.26 -15.91
C ASP A 14 1.77 -29.91 -17.30
N THR A 15 1.77 -29.13 -18.38
CA THR A 15 1.80 -29.67 -19.75
C THR A 15 3.20 -29.65 -20.32
N THR A 16 3.78 -30.83 -20.49
CA THR A 16 4.98 -31.05 -21.30
C THR A 16 4.59 -31.23 -22.76
N LEU A 17 5.23 -30.49 -23.66
CA LEU A 17 5.05 -30.70 -25.09
C LEU A 17 5.52 -32.11 -25.49
N PRO A 18 4.76 -32.85 -26.31
CA PRO A 18 5.18 -34.16 -26.78
C PRO A 18 6.42 -34.03 -27.66
N ILE A 19 7.40 -34.92 -27.46
CA ILE A 19 8.57 -35.03 -28.34
C ILE A 19 8.11 -35.83 -29.56
N ILE A 20 7.96 -35.14 -30.70
CA ILE A 20 7.64 -35.78 -31.97
C ILE A 20 8.96 -36.13 -32.66
N GLU A 21 9.22 -37.42 -32.88
CA GLU A 21 10.33 -37.85 -33.73
C GLU A 21 10.06 -37.39 -35.18
N ASP A 22 11.08 -36.87 -35.86
CA ASP A 22 11.02 -36.07 -37.11
C ASP A 22 10.18 -36.68 -38.25
N ASP A 23 9.98 -38.01 -38.25
CA ASP A 23 9.23 -38.75 -39.27
C ASP A 23 7.85 -39.28 -38.82
N SER A 24 7.46 -39.07 -37.56
CA SER A 24 6.21 -39.62 -36.99
C SER A 24 5.06 -38.61 -37.02
N ARG A 25 3.94 -38.99 -37.62
CA ARG A 25 2.72 -38.15 -37.57
C ARG A 25 2.15 -38.13 -36.14
N PRO A 26 1.94 -36.95 -35.54
CA PRO A 26 1.35 -36.87 -34.20
C PRO A 26 -0.08 -37.42 -34.18
N SER A 27 -0.39 -38.15 -33.13
CA SER A 27 -1.71 -38.69 -32.82
C SER A 27 -2.75 -37.59 -32.56
N ALA A 28 -4.04 -37.94 -32.58
CA ALA A 28 -5.11 -36.99 -32.28
C ALA A 28 -5.01 -36.40 -30.86
N ALA A 29 -4.45 -37.15 -29.91
CA ALA A 29 -4.22 -36.67 -28.55
C ALA A 29 -3.07 -35.65 -28.50
N GLU A 30 -1.97 -35.90 -29.23
CA GLU A 30 -0.82 -35.00 -29.31
C GLU A 30 -1.17 -33.68 -30.02
N ASN A 31 -1.91 -33.74 -31.14
CA ASN A 31 -2.37 -32.54 -31.84
C ASN A 31 -3.22 -31.64 -30.92
N LYS A 32 -4.09 -32.23 -30.09
CA LYS A 32 -4.89 -31.47 -29.13
C LYS A 32 -4.04 -30.75 -28.07
N VAL A 33 -2.92 -31.34 -27.66
CA VAL A 33 -1.98 -30.70 -26.72
C VAL A 33 -1.23 -29.55 -27.39
N ILE A 34 -0.80 -29.74 -28.64
CA ILE A 34 -0.10 -28.73 -29.45
C ILE A 34 -1.02 -27.52 -29.68
N ASP A 35 -2.26 -27.77 -30.12
CA ASP A 35 -3.25 -26.70 -30.36
C ASP A 35 -3.52 -25.89 -29.08
N ALA A 36 -3.69 -26.58 -27.94
CA ALA A 36 -3.93 -25.94 -26.65
C ALA A 36 -2.72 -25.11 -26.16
N ASN A 37 -1.51 -25.60 -26.43
CA ASN A 37 -0.27 -24.88 -26.14
C ASN A 37 -0.17 -23.60 -27.00
N ALA A 38 -0.40 -23.70 -28.30
CA ALA A 38 -0.38 -22.55 -29.22
C ALA A 38 -1.44 -21.50 -28.85
N GLU A 39 -2.67 -21.92 -28.51
CA GLU A 39 -3.72 -21.04 -28.01
C GLU A 39 -3.28 -20.32 -26.73
N THR A 40 -2.65 -21.04 -25.81
CA THR A 40 -2.14 -20.49 -24.56
C THR A 40 -1.04 -19.45 -24.79
N CYS A 41 -0.05 -19.72 -25.65
CA CYS A 41 0.99 -18.77 -26.00
C CYS A 41 0.41 -17.48 -26.61
N ASN A 42 -0.54 -17.60 -27.54
CA ASN A 42 -1.19 -16.46 -28.16
C ASN A 42 -1.98 -15.60 -27.16
N LEU A 43 -2.68 -16.23 -26.22
CA LEU A 43 -3.38 -15.51 -25.15
C LEU A 43 -2.42 -14.76 -24.24
N ILE A 44 -1.30 -15.40 -23.85
CA ILE A 44 -0.28 -14.76 -23.03
C ILE A 44 0.34 -13.57 -23.79
N ALA A 45 0.80 -13.78 -25.03
CA ALA A 45 1.42 -12.75 -25.85
C ALA A 45 0.47 -11.57 -26.10
N GLY A 46 -0.82 -11.84 -26.37
CA GLY A 46 -1.83 -10.80 -26.56
C GLY A 46 -2.21 -10.01 -25.31
N THR A 47 -1.81 -10.49 -24.12
CA THR A 47 -2.05 -9.78 -22.84
C THR A 47 -0.90 -8.85 -22.47
N LEU A 48 0.31 -9.09 -22.98
CA LEU A 48 1.51 -8.29 -22.68
C LEU A 48 1.57 -7.05 -23.58
N ASP A 49 2.10 -5.95 -23.06
CA ASP A 49 2.44 -4.78 -23.88
C ASP A 49 3.72 -5.03 -24.67
N SER A 50 3.95 -4.26 -25.74
CA SER A 50 5.05 -4.48 -26.68
C SER A 50 6.44 -4.39 -26.04
N ALA A 51 6.57 -3.63 -24.95
CA ALA A 51 7.83 -3.50 -24.21
C ALA A 51 8.12 -4.78 -23.41
N THR A 52 7.13 -5.29 -22.67
CA THR A 52 7.24 -6.52 -21.89
C THR A 52 7.39 -7.75 -22.78
N SER A 53 6.72 -7.80 -23.93
CA SER A 53 6.85 -8.91 -24.86
C SER A 53 8.29 -9.02 -25.37
N THR A 54 8.91 -7.90 -25.78
CA THR A 54 10.28 -7.88 -26.30
C THR A 54 11.33 -8.37 -25.28
N GLU A 55 11.13 -8.11 -23.99
CA GLU A 55 12.07 -8.53 -22.93
C GLU A 55 11.93 -10.03 -22.54
N ILE A 56 10.81 -10.67 -22.90
CA ILE A 56 10.49 -12.04 -22.48
C ILE A 56 10.66 -13.03 -23.64
N PHE A 57 10.34 -12.60 -24.85
CA PHE A 57 10.46 -13.37 -26.09
C PHE A 57 11.83 -13.16 -26.74
N ASP A 58 12.90 -13.51 -26.02
CA ASP A 58 14.28 -13.41 -26.53
C ASP A 58 14.61 -14.49 -27.58
N ASP A 59 13.81 -15.55 -27.67
CA ASP A 59 14.01 -16.70 -28.57
C ASP A 59 12.67 -17.32 -29.03
N ASP A 60 12.66 -17.92 -30.23
CA ASP A 60 11.47 -18.55 -30.83
C ASP A 60 10.96 -19.74 -29.99
N GLU A 61 11.86 -20.46 -29.31
CA GLU A 61 11.54 -21.62 -28.47
C GLU A 61 10.64 -21.24 -27.27
N THR A 62 10.82 -20.04 -26.73
CA THR A 62 9.99 -19.50 -25.65
C THR A 62 8.61 -19.08 -26.16
N MET A 63 8.52 -18.57 -27.39
CA MET A 63 7.21 -18.21 -27.97
C MET A 63 6.34 -19.43 -28.25
N GLU A 64 6.96 -20.57 -28.53
CA GLU A 64 6.27 -21.80 -28.92
C GLU A 64 5.95 -22.73 -27.74
N ASN A 65 6.41 -22.43 -26.52
CA ASN A 65 6.18 -23.26 -25.35
C ASN A 65 5.52 -22.48 -24.20
N ALA A 66 4.24 -22.75 -23.96
CA ALA A 66 3.44 -22.08 -22.94
C ALA A 66 3.99 -22.26 -21.52
N ASN A 67 4.56 -23.44 -21.21
CA ASN A 67 5.14 -23.72 -19.90
C ASN A 67 6.45 -22.94 -19.70
N LEU A 68 7.30 -22.89 -20.73
CA LEU A 68 8.55 -22.12 -20.70
C LEU A 68 8.25 -20.61 -20.62
N LEU A 69 7.31 -20.13 -21.42
CA LEU A 69 6.85 -18.75 -21.40
C LEU A 69 6.29 -18.36 -20.03
N TRP A 70 5.41 -19.17 -19.46
CA TRP A 70 4.86 -18.95 -18.12
C TRP A 70 5.95 -18.98 -17.04
N SER A 71 6.93 -19.86 -17.18
CA SER A 71 8.08 -19.95 -16.28
C SER A 71 8.96 -18.70 -16.37
N LYS A 72 9.27 -18.20 -17.57
CA LYS A 72 10.01 -16.93 -17.76
C LYS A 72 9.21 -15.75 -17.21
N LEU A 73 7.91 -15.65 -17.50
CA LEU A 73 7.02 -14.62 -16.94
C LEU A 73 7.03 -14.62 -15.41
N THR A 74 6.86 -15.80 -14.81
CA THR A 74 6.93 -15.97 -13.36
C THR A 74 8.33 -15.61 -12.83
N LYS A 75 9.39 -15.98 -13.56
CA LYS A 75 10.77 -15.61 -13.23
C LYS A 75 11.10 -14.14 -13.47
N CYS A 76 10.33 -13.38 -14.24
CA CYS A 76 10.55 -11.94 -14.42
C CYS A 76 9.70 -11.13 -13.43
N PHE A 77 8.45 -11.54 -13.23
CA PHE A 77 7.45 -10.77 -12.47
C PHE A 77 7.18 -11.29 -11.06
N ALA A 78 7.31 -12.59 -10.80
CA ALA A 78 7.14 -13.17 -9.47
C ALA A 78 8.49 -13.38 -8.74
N SER A 79 9.62 -13.21 -9.43
CA SER A 79 10.95 -13.39 -8.87
C SER A 79 11.44 -12.20 -8.03
N SER A 80 12.39 -12.50 -7.15
CA SER A 80 13.34 -11.56 -6.54
C SER A 80 14.35 -10.98 -7.55
N THR A 81 13.98 -10.74 -8.81
CA THR A 81 14.87 -10.08 -9.77
C THR A 81 15.15 -8.65 -9.34
N PHE A 82 16.35 -8.17 -9.64
CA PHE A 82 16.77 -6.82 -9.30
C PHE A 82 15.83 -5.75 -9.89
N ASN A 83 15.32 -5.95 -11.11
CA ASN A 83 14.36 -5.05 -11.75
C ASN A 83 13.04 -4.97 -10.96
N ASN A 84 12.50 -6.11 -10.53
CA ASN A 84 11.28 -6.14 -9.73
C ASN A 84 11.51 -5.50 -8.35
N GLN A 85 12.62 -5.84 -7.69
CA GLN A 85 13.04 -5.20 -6.44
C GLN A 85 13.16 -3.68 -6.57
N ALA A 86 13.80 -3.18 -7.63
CA ALA A 86 13.94 -1.76 -7.91
C ALA A 86 12.58 -1.09 -8.15
N ARG A 87 11.66 -1.74 -8.88
CA ARG A 87 10.30 -1.24 -9.08
C ARG A 87 9.52 -1.09 -7.77
N ILE A 88 9.55 -2.12 -6.93
CA ILE A 88 8.90 -2.10 -5.60
C ILE A 88 9.54 -1.01 -4.72
N TRP A 89 10.87 -0.91 -4.71
CA TRP A 89 11.58 0.13 -3.97
C TRP A 89 11.23 1.55 -4.46
N MET A 90 11.24 1.78 -5.77
CA MET A 90 10.84 3.07 -6.34
C MET A 90 9.39 3.42 -6.01
N ARG A 91 8.47 2.45 -6.05
CA ARG A 91 7.09 2.64 -5.61
C ARG A 91 7.04 3.03 -4.14
N PHE A 92 7.72 2.28 -3.26
CA PHE A 92 7.83 2.60 -1.84
C PHE A 92 8.32 4.03 -1.60
N CYS A 93 9.40 4.44 -2.29
CA CYS A 93 9.95 5.79 -2.21
C CYS A 93 8.98 6.89 -2.68
N ARG A 94 8.08 6.59 -3.62
CA ARG A 94 7.10 7.54 -4.17
C ARG A 94 5.79 7.66 -3.38
N ILE A 95 5.52 6.77 -2.42
CA ILE A 95 4.35 6.92 -1.55
C ILE A 95 4.46 8.24 -0.77
N THR A 96 3.42 9.06 -0.86
CA THR A 96 3.30 10.37 -0.19
C THR A 96 2.02 10.44 0.63
N TYR A 97 2.05 11.15 1.75
CA TYR A 97 0.85 11.40 2.53
C TYR A 97 -0.17 12.24 1.76
N ASN A 98 -1.44 11.80 1.76
CA ASN A 98 -2.52 12.39 0.95
C ASN A 98 -3.65 13.03 1.79
N GLY A 99 -3.40 13.31 3.08
CA GLY A 99 -4.42 13.85 3.99
C GLY A 99 -5.17 12.79 4.80
N ASN A 100 -4.99 11.49 4.52
CA ASN A 100 -5.60 10.42 5.28
C ASN A 100 -4.54 9.47 5.86
N LEU A 101 -4.40 9.48 7.20
CA LEU A 101 -3.40 8.67 7.89
C LEU A 101 -3.64 7.17 7.73
N GLN A 102 -4.90 6.72 7.76
CA GLN A 102 -5.23 5.29 7.64
C GLN A 102 -4.88 4.74 6.26
N SER A 103 -5.27 5.48 5.21
CA SER A 103 -4.94 5.13 3.83
C SER A 103 -3.42 5.11 3.62
N PHE A 104 -2.70 6.10 4.14
CA PHE A 104 -1.24 6.14 4.11
C PHE A 104 -0.62 4.91 4.79
N ILE A 105 -1.04 4.58 6.02
CA ILE A 105 -0.52 3.41 6.76
C ILE A 105 -0.81 2.11 5.99
N LEU A 106 -2.01 1.96 5.44
CA LEU A 106 -2.39 0.77 4.69
C LEU A 106 -1.53 0.60 3.43
N GLU A 107 -1.32 1.68 2.68
CA GLU A 107 -0.49 1.67 1.47
C GLU A 107 0.97 1.32 1.79
N ILE A 108 1.52 1.90 2.86
CA ILE A 108 2.87 1.54 3.33
C ILE A 108 2.94 0.07 3.73
N ARG A 109 1.97 -0.47 4.49
CA ARG A 109 1.95 -1.89 4.88
C ARG A 109 1.89 -2.81 3.67
N GLN A 110 1.05 -2.48 2.68
CA GLN A 110 0.98 -3.24 1.44
C GLN A 110 2.35 -3.27 0.74
N CYS A 111 3.02 -2.12 0.64
CA CYS A 111 4.32 -2.04 0.00
C CYS A 111 5.42 -2.76 0.81
N LEU A 112 5.39 -2.71 2.15
CA LEU A 112 6.30 -3.49 3.00
C LEU A 112 6.14 -5.01 2.79
N ASN A 113 4.90 -5.48 2.64
CA ASN A 113 4.65 -6.90 2.32
C ASN A 113 5.21 -7.27 0.94
N GLU A 114 5.11 -6.38 -0.04
CA GLU A 114 5.72 -6.58 -1.36
C GLU A 114 7.25 -6.62 -1.27
N VAL A 115 7.89 -5.73 -0.50
CA VAL A 115 9.34 -5.72 -0.22
C VAL A 115 9.80 -7.06 0.34
N ILE A 116 9.06 -7.62 1.32
CA ILE A 116 9.33 -8.94 1.89
C ILE A 116 9.13 -10.04 0.84
N SER A 117 8.05 -9.96 0.05
CA SER A 117 7.71 -10.94 -0.98
C SER A 117 8.79 -11.06 -2.05
N VAL A 118 9.42 -9.94 -2.45
CA VAL A 118 10.49 -9.93 -3.44
C VAL A 118 11.88 -10.16 -2.82
N LYS A 119 11.96 -10.42 -1.51
CA LYS A 119 13.20 -10.62 -0.74
C LYS A 119 14.20 -9.47 -0.93
N LEU A 120 13.68 -8.24 -0.98
CA LEU A 120 14.53 -7.06 -1.07
C LEU A 120 15.20 -6.81 0.28
N GLU A 121 16.53 -6.95 0.31
CA GLU A 121 17.35 -6.76 1.52
C GLU A 121 17.57 -5.28 1.80
N VAL A 122 16.58 -4.64 2.44
CA VAL A 122 16.71 -3.29 2.98
C VAL A 122 16.72 -3.37 4.49
N GLY A 123 17.70 -2.70 5.11
CA GLY A 123 17.80 -2.61 6.55
C GLY A 123 16.52 -2.08 7.18
N THR A 124 16.06 -2.75 8.23
CA THR A 124 14.85 -2.40 8.96
C THR A 124 14.83 -0.94 9.46
N PRO A 125 15.95 -0.38 9.96
CA PRO A 125 16.03 1.06 10.29
C PRO A 125 15.84 1.96 9.08
N THR A 126 16.38 1.60 7.91
CA THR A 126 16.23 2.38 6.67
C THR A 126 14.75 2.47 6.26
N LEU A 127 14.02 1.35 6.33
CA LEU A 127 12.58 1.34 6.08
C LEU A 127 11.83 2.23 7.09
N ALA A 128 12.15 2.10 8.36
CA ALA A 128 11.59 2.91 9.45
C ALA A 128 11.77 4.43 9.23
N PHE A 129 13.02 4.86 9.02
CA PHE A 129 13.33 6.28 8.79
C PHE A 129 12.66 6.81 7.52
N THR A 130 12.63 6.00 6.46
CA THR A 130 11.98 6.39 5.20
C THR A 130 10.46 6.55 5.35
N ILE A 131 9.81 5.80 6.25
CA ILE A 131 8.39 5.99 6.56
C ILE A 131 8.17 7.32 7.29
N LEU A 132 9.01 7.63 8.28
CA LEU A 132 8.89 8.85 9.06
C LEU A 132 9.08 10.11 8.22
N THR A 133 10.01 10.10 7.25
CA THR A 133 10.26 11.26 6.35
C THR A 133 9.12 11.52 5.37
N LYS A 134 8.14 10.62 5.24
CA LYS A 134 6.98 10.77 4.34
C LYS A 134 5.79 11.47 4.98
N LEU A 135 5.80 11.63 6.30
CA LEU A 135 4.76 12.37 7.00
C LEU A 135 4.96 13.88 6.81
N PRO A 136 3.88 14.68 6.68
CA PRO A 136 4.02 16.13 6.52
C PRO A 136 4.36 16.79 7.86
N ASP A 137 4.84 18.04 7.82
CA ASP A 137 5.26 18.81 9.00
C ASP A 137 4.20 18.93 10.10
N ALA A 138 2.92 18.83 9.74
CA ALA A 138 1.81 18.77 10.70
C ALA A 138 1.95 17.62 11.72
N TYR A 139 2.67 16.56 11.37
CA TYR A 139 2.93 15.39 12.22
C TYR A 139 4.31 15.44 12.92
N HIS A 140 5.00 16.59 12.97
CA HIS A 140 6.32 16.69 13.61
C HIS A 140 6.34 16.16 15.05
N ASN A 141 5.31 16.47 15.85
CA ASN A 141 5.19 15.97 17.23
C ASN A 141 5.07 14.44 17.28
N VAL A 142 4.32 13.86 16.34
CA VAL A 142 4.21 12.40 16.18
C VAL A 142 5.56 11.80 15.84
N VAL A 143 6.26 12.39 14.86
CA VAL A 143 7.60 11.93 14.44
C VAL A 143 8.61 11.99 15.57
N GLU A 144 8.63 13.08 16.35
CA GLU A 144 9.53 13.25 17.50
C GLU A 144 9.28 12.20 18.58
N LYS A 145 8.01 11.98 18.95
CA LYS A 145 7.62 10.96 19.93
C LYS A 145 7.96 9.54 19.48
N VAL A 146 7.73 9.23 18.20
CA VAL A 146 8.09 7.94 17.62
C VAL A 146 9.61 7.76 17.61
N THR A 147 10.36 8.79 17.24
CA THR A 147 11.83 8.73 17.16
C THR A 147 12.49 8.60 18.54
N THR A 148 11.84 9.11 19.58
CA THR A 148 12.31 8.94 20.97
C THR A 148 12.06 7.51 21.49
N ASN A 149 11.12 6.77 20.87
CA ASN A 149 10.83 5.39 21.23
C ASN A 149 11.79 4.42 20.52
N THR A 150 12.96 4.22 21.11
CA THR A 150 14.03 3.38 20.54
C THR A 150 13.66 1.91 20.38
N GLU A 151 12.69 1.40 21.15
CA GLU A 151 12.26 -0.01 21.10
C GLU A 151 11.51 -0.33 19.80
N THR A 152 10.73 0.62 19.29
CA THR A 152 9.89 0.43 18.10
C THR A 152 10.59 0.78 16.79
N LEU A 153 11.65 1.60 16.88
CA LEU A 153 12.44 2.11 15.74
C LEU A 153 13.05 1.01 14.85
N GLY A 154 13.26 -0.18 15.41
CA GLY A 154 13.76 -1.35 14.71
C GLY A 154 12.72 -2.16 13.95
N ASN A 155 11.45 -1.72 13.86
CA ASN A 155 10.39 -2.46 13.16
C ASN A 155 9.39 -1.51 12.46
N PRO A 156 9.39 -1.44 11.10
CA PRO A 156 8.49 -0.61 10.31
C PRO A 156 7.02 -0.80 10.65
N ASN A 157 6.57 -2.05 10.90
CA ASN A 157 5.19 -2.32 11.26
C ASN A 157 4.85 -1.81 12.67
N ALA A 158 5.79 -1.92 13.61
CA ALA A 158 5.63 -1.35 14.96
C ALA A 158 5.55 0.17 14.92
N ILE A 159 6.38 0.82 14.08
CA ILE A 159 6.34 2.26 13.86
C ILE A 159 5.00 2.69 13.29
N LEU A 160 4.44 1.96 12.32
CA LEU A 160 3.12 2.30 11.76
C LEU A 160 2.01 2.24 12.82
N ASN A 161 2.07 1.27 13.74
CA ASN A 161 1.15 1.21 14.87
C ASN A 161 1.37 2.39 15.84
N LEU A 162 2.63 2.72 16.12
CA LEU A 162 2.94 3.82 17.03
C LEU A 162 2.55 5.19 16.45
N ILE A 163 2.78 5.42 15.16
CA ILE A 163 2.33 6.63 14.43
C ILE A 163 0.82 6.77 14.59
N HIS A 164 0.08 5.70 14.34
CA HIS A 164 -1.37 5.68 14.50
C HIS A 164 -1.80 6.04 15.93
N ASP A 165 -1.24 5.37 16.92
CA ASP A 165 -1.64 5.55 18.32
C ASP A 165 -1.27 6.93 18.87
N VAL A 166 -0.11 7.46 18.49
CA VAL A 166 0.33 8.80 18.87
C VAL A 166 -0.53 9.86 18.18
N ALA A 167 -0.84 9.70 16.90
CA ALA A 167 -1.70 10.63 16.18
C ALA A 167 -3.12 10.69 16.79
N LEU A 168 -3.71 9.53 17.12
CA LEU A 168 -5.02 9.49 17.79
C LEU A 168 -5.00 10.18 19.16
N LYS A 169 -3.93 9.98 19.94
CA LYS A 169 -3.76 10.64 21.23
C LYS A 169 -3.62 12.15 21.07
N GLU A 170 -2.86 12.61 20.08
CA GLU A 170 -2.71 14.04 19.81
C GLU A 170 -4.01 14.70 19.37
N GLU A 171 -4.78 14.03 18.53
CA GLU A 171 -6.11 14.51 18.11
C GLU A 171 -7.07 14.59 19.32
N ALA A 172 -7.07 13.58 20.19
CA ALA A 172 -7.87 13.60 21.41
C ALA A 172 -7.47 14.73 22.37
N LEU A 173 -6.17 14.97 22.56
CA LEU A 173 -5.65 16.08 23.37
C LEU A 173 -6.00 17.43 22.76
N HIS A 174 -5.87 17.58 21.45
CA HIS A 174 -6.24 18.81 20.74
C HIS A 174 -7.73 19.13 20.93
N ASN A 175 -8.59 18.12 20.79
CA ASN A 175 -10.03 18.27 21.00
C ASN A 175 -10.38 18.61 22.46
N GLN A 176 -9.71 18.00 23.44
CA GLN A 176 -9.88 18.35 24.85
C GLN A 176 -9.49 19.80 25.14
N ASN A 177 -8.33 20.24 24.65
CA ASN A 177 -7.83 21.61 24.85
C ASN A 177 -8.76 22.64 24.18
N ASN A 178 -9.26 22.36 22.98
CA ASN A 178 -10.23 23.22 22.31
C ASN A 178 -11.52 23.35 23.12
N ASN A 179 -12.05 22.24 23.63
CA ASN A 179 -13.26 22.24 24.46
C ASN A 179 -13.05 23.00 25.79
N GLN A 180 -11.90 22.85 26.45
CA GLN A 180 -11.56 23.62 27.65
C GLN A 180 -11.44 25.12 27.36
N THR A 181 -10.81 25.49 26.23
CA THR A 181 -10.68 26.89 25.80
C THR A 181 -12.05 27.52 25.52
N LEU A 182 -12.96 26.78 24.88
CA LEU A 182 -14.34 27.21 24.64
C LEU A 182 -15.12 27.37 25.95
N ALA A 183 -14.94 26.45 26.91
CA ALA A 183 -15.57 26.54 28.24
C ALA A 183 -15.08 27.77 29.02
N LEU A 184 -13.76 27.99 29.09
CA LEU A 184 -13.16 29.16 29.74
C LEU A 184 -13.63 30.47 29.10
N ASN A 185 -13.68 30.54 27.76
CA ASN A 185 -14.20 31.70 27.08
C ASN A 185 -15.67 31.97 27.44
N ARG A 186 -16.52 30.93 27.48
CA ARG A 186 -17.93 31.07 27.89
C ARG A 186 -18.07 31.58 29.33
N GLU A 187 -17.27 31.08 30.27
CA GLU A 187 -17.28 31.55 31.66
C GLU A 187 -16.81 33.00 31.80
N VAL A 188 -15.80 33.42 31.03
CA VAL A 188 -15.34 34.83 30.97
C VAL A 188 -16.40 35.75 30.37
N PHE A 189 -17.15 35.29 29.37
CA PHE A 189 -18.27 36.07 28.80
C PHE A 189 -19.46 36.17 29.79
N GLN A 190 -19.74 35.12 30.57
CA GLN A 190 -20.80 35.15 31.60
C GLN A 190 -20.42 36.02 32.81
N SER A 191 -19.15 36.02 33.22
CA SER A 191 -18.64 36.81 34.36
C SER A 191 -18.42 38.29 34.06
N LYS A 192 -18.40 38.70 32.78
CA LYS A 192 -18.36 40.13 32.38
C LYS A 192 -19.70 40.86 32.43
N ASN A 193 -20.79 40.24 32.91
CA ASN A 193 -21.97 40.96 33.38
C ASN A 193 -21.68 41.64 34.73
N ILE A 194 -20.78 42.62 34.72
CA ILE A 194 -20.49 43.47 35.86
C ILE A 194 -21.69 44.41 36.02
N HIS A 195 -22.62 44.06 36.91
CA HIS A 195 -23.66 44.97 37.37
C HIS A 195 -23.00 46.10 38.16
N TYR A 196 -22.91 47.30 37.58
CA TYR A 196 -22.57 48.50 38.33
C TYR A 196 -23.83 49.00 39.04
N CYS A 197 -23.86 48.86 40.36
CA CYS A 197 -24.87 49.50 41.20
C CYS A 197 -24.48 50.98 41.39
N LYS A 198 -25.04 51.87 40.55
CA LYS A 198 -25.03 53.31 40.85
C LYS A 198 -26.30 53.63 41.65
N ASP A 199 -26.09 54.16 42.86
CA ASP A 199 -27.14 54.76 43.72
C ASP A 199 -28.20 53.81 44.31
N GLY A 200 -27.83 52.57 44.63
CA GLY A 200 -28.63 51.70 45.49
C GLY A 200 -29.93 51.13 44.86
N ARG A 201 -30.06 51.16 43.53
CA ARG A 201 -31.15 50.49 42.82
C ARG A 201 -30.61 49.39 41.90
N HIS A 202 -30.89 48.13 42.23
CA HIS A 202 -30.59 47.01 41.35
C HIS A 202 -31.53 47.03 40.15
N CYS A 203 -30.99 47.19 38.93
CA CYS A 203 -31.73 46.96 37.71
C CYS A 203 -31.90 45.44 37.52
N TYR A 204 -33.14 44.97 37.70
CA TYR A 204 -33.52 43.57 37.46
C TYR A 204 -33.54 43.33 35.94
N CYS A 205 -32.38 43.03 35.35
CA CYS A 205 -32.32 42.60 33.95
C CYS A 205 -32.71 41.12 33.87
N ILE A 206 -33.96 40.88 33.52
CA ILE A 206 -34.50 39.58 33.10
C ILE A 206 -33.80 39.20 31.79
N CYS A 207 -32.88 38.23 31.82
CA CYS A 207 -32.41 37.58 30.59
C CYS A 207 -33.45 36.52 30.18
N GLN A 208 -34.25 36.81 29.16
CA GLN A 208 -35.02 35.81 28.45
C GLN A 208 -34.10 35.03 27.51
N TYR A 209 -34.05 33.71 27.70
CA TYR A 209 -33.48 32.72 26.78
C TYR A 209 -34.34 32.65 25.52
N ASN A 210 -33.74 32.72 24.33
CA ASN A 210 -34.37 32.27 23.09
C ASN A 210 -33.59 31.09 22.50
N SER A 211 -34.40 30.17 21.98
CA SER A 211 -34.14 28.79 21.53
C SER A 211 -33.23 28.64 20.32
#